data_AF-A0A6I1I398-F1
#
_entry.id   AF-A0A6I1I398-F1
#
_cell.length_a   1.000
_cell.length_b   1.000
_cell.length_c   1.000
_cell.angle_alpha   90.00
_cell.angle_beta   90.00
_cell.angle_gamma   90.00
#
_symmetry.space_group_name_H-M   'P 1'
#
loop_
_entity.id
_entity.type
_entity.pdbx_description
1 polymer ?
#
loop_
_entity_poly.entity_id
_entity_poly.type
_entity_poly.pdbx_seq_one_letter_code
_entity_poly.pdbx_strand_id
1 'polypeptide(L)'
;MGKAAMAALVWWACLAAQAAPLRLPAGKAPVAQGGSVTATAQGALIRYRGWLLAVDGAVPEERPDIVLTSAYAHHAPLLQIGATQRTLPLWSAFELVKGSARLRITALPGPDEVAALLLDFGDSDYRIVILAAPVERQAYALLAQRFPGADLALLQQQGRRVMLPLGSGRGQVFGAEQAVPYRFSKVRR
;
A
#
# COMPACT_ATOMS: atom_id res chain seq x y z
N MET A 1 -22.68 -53.53 16.82
CA MET A 1 -22.74 -52.07 17.06
C MET A 1 -21.41 -51.62 17.64
N GLY A 2 -20.79 -50.58 17.08
CA GLY A 2 -19.50 -50.04 17.55
C GLY A 2 -18.43 -49.84 16.47
N LYS A 3 -18.78 -49.17 15.35
CA LYS A 3 -17.82 -48.68 14.35
C LYS A 3 -18.23 -47.27 13.92
N ALA A 4 -17.96 -46.26 14.74
CA ALA A 4 -18.13 -44.85 14.35
C ALA A 4 -17.51 -43.91 15.38
N ALA A 5 -16.18 -43.91 15.54
CA ALA A 5 -15.50 -42.85 16.29
C ALA A 5 -13.99 -42.86 15.99
N MET A 6 -13.58 -42.45 14.79
CA MET A 6 -12.21 -41.95 14.51
C MET A 6 -12.15 -41.41 13.08
N ALA A 7 -12.93 -40.37 12.78
CA ALA A 7 -12.86 -39.66 11.50
C ALA A 7 -13.02 -38.14 11.68
N ALA A 8 -12.52 -37.62 12.80
CA ALA A 8 -12.48 -36.19 13.05
C ALA A 8 -11.10 -35.88 13.64
N LEU A 9 -10.14 -35.49 12.79
CA LEU A 9 -8.93 -34.70 13.15
C LEU A 9 -7.91 -34.53 11.98
N VAL A 10 -8.31 -34.65 10.71
CA VAL A 10 -7.38 -34.42 9.58
C VAL A 10 -8.04 -33.52 8.54
N TRP A 11 -8.16 -32.21 8.81
CA TRP A 11 -8.18 -31.20 7.74
C TRP A 11 -7.94 -29.76 8.24
N TRP A 12 -7.12 -29.55 9.26
CA TRP A 12 -6.69 -28.21 9.66
C TRP A 12 -5.19 -28.07 9.44
N ALA A 13 -4.80 -28.01 8.16
CA ALA A 13 -3.46 -27.62 7.76
C ALA A 13 -3.48 -26.99 6.36
N CYS A 14 -4.36 -26.01 6.13
CA CYS A 14 -4.05 -24.98 5.12
C CYS A 14 -2.98 -24.06 5.74
N LEU A 15 -1.77 -24.59 5.87
CA LEU A 15 -0.57 -23.77 5.95
C LEU A 15 -0.51 -23.02 4.62
N ALA A 16 -1.01 -21.79 4.61
CA ALA A 16 -0.67 -20.85 3.55
C ALA A 16 0.86 -20.74 3.57
N ALA A 17 1.51 -21.44 2.64
CA ALA A 17 2.92 -21.28 2.37
C ALA A 17 3.10 -19.81 1.95
N GLN A 18 3.39 -18.95 2.92
CA GLN A 18 3.81 -17.59 2.64
C GLN A 18 5.10 -17.73 1.85
N ALA A 19 5.00 -17.48 0.54
CA ALA A 19 6.16 -17.47 -0.33
C ALA A 19 7.21 -16.54 0.29
N ALA A 20 8.47 -16.97 0.28
CA ALA A 20 9.56 -16.17 0.81
C ALA A 20 9.53 -14.75 0.21
N PRO A 21 9.84 -13.69 0.99
CA PRO A 21 9.82 -12.33 0.48
C PRO A 21 10.71 -12.18 -0.75
N LEU A 22 10.21 -11.46 -1.77
CA LEU A 22 10.99 -11.19 -2.96
C LEU A 22 12.11 -10.20 -2.62
N ARG A 23 13.36 -10.59 -2.87
CA ARG A 23 14.53 -9.75 -2.58
C ARG A 23 14.93 -8.96 -3.82
N LEU A 24 15.10 -7.65 -3.65
CA LEU A 24 15.61 -6.71 -4.65
C LEU A 24 17.03 -6.27 -4.29
N PRO A 25 17.86 -5.95 -5.30
CA PRO A 25 19.20 -5.42 -5.05
C PRO A 25 19.12 -4.08 -4.30
N ALA A 26 20.00 -3.90 -3.33
CA ALA A 26 20.11 -2.64 -2.62
C ALA A 26 20.55 -1.52 -3.57
N GLY A 27 19.97 -0.33 -3.39
CA GLY A 27 20.43 0.87 -4.10
C GLY A 27 21.80 1.30 -3.59
N LYS A 28 22.62 1.89 -4.47
CA LYS A 28 23.93 2.46 -4.11
C LYS A 28 23.84 3.88 -3.57
N ALA A 29 22.73 4.58 -3.83
CA ALA A 29 22.52 5.95 -3.41
C ALA A 29 22.26 6.06 -1.90
N PRO A 30 22.68 7.15 -1.24
CA PRO A 30 22.32 7.42 0.15
C PRO A 30 20.80 7.42 0.34
N VAL A 31 20.33 6.76 1.39
CA VAL A 31 18.91 6.75 1.76
C VAL A 31 18.59 8.04 2.52
N ALA A 32 17.67 8.84 1.98
CA ALA A 32 17.21 10.06 2.64
C ALA A 32 16.54 9.75 3.99
N GLN A 33 16.68 10.67 4.95
CA GLN A 33 15.97 10.61 6.21
C GLN A 33 14.48 10.92 6.00
N GLY A 34 13.59 10.03 6.45
CA GLY A 34 12.15 10.16 6.23
C GLY A 34 11.69 9.76 4.83
N GLY A 35 10.44 10.07 4.53
CA GLY A 35 9.78 9.72 3.27
C GLY A 35 9.01 10.88 2.66
N SER A 36 8.59 10.69 1.42
CA SER A 36 7.77 11.67 0.71
C SER A 36 6.76 11.03 -0.22
N VAL A 37 5.60 11.67 -0.33
CA VAL A 37 4.64 11.43 -1.41
C VAL A 37 4.53 12.69 -2.25
N THR A 38 4.69 12.54 -3.56
CA THR A 38 4.51 13.62 -4.54
C THR A 38 3.34 13.28 -5.44
N ALA A 39 2.28 14.08 -5.40
CA ALA A 39 1.20 13.96 -6.38
C ALA A 39 1.70 14.44 -7.75
N THR A 40 1.33 13.72 -8.80
CA THR A 40 1.68 14.05 -10.19
C THR A 40 0.42 14.45 -10.96
N ALA A 41 0.56 14.71 -12.26
CA ALA A 41 -0.60 14.89 -13.13
C ALA A 41 -1.45 13.61 -13.21
N GLN A 42 -0.80 12.44 -13.20
CA GLN A 42 -1.42 11.11 -13.15
C GLN A 42 -0.80 10.32 -12.02
N GLY A 43 -1.56 10.05 -10.96
CA GLY A 43 -1.09 9.21 -9.86
C GLY A 43 -0.24 9.92 -8.79
N ALA A 44 0.67 9.17 -8.17
CA ALA A 44 1.62 9.67 -7.17
C ALA A 44 2.95 8.89 -7.15
N LEU A 45 4.02 9.56 -6.72
CA LEU A 45 5.32 8.95 -6.44
C LEU A 45 5.53 8.86 -4.93
N ILE A 46 5.98 7.69 -4.45
CA ILE A 46 6.32 7.47 -3.04
C ILE A 46 7.80 7.16 -2.95
N ARG A 47 8.54 7.90 -2.13
CA ARG A 47 9.93 7.64 -1.81
C ARG A 47 10.08 7.40 -0.33
N TYR A 48 10.56 6.22 0.07
CA TYR A 48 10.81 5.94 1.48
C TYR A 48 11.81 4.80 1.69
N ARG A 49 12.78 4.96 2.61
CA ARG A 49 13.78 3.94 2.96
C ARG A 49 14.48 3.29 1.75
N GLY A 50 14.75 4.08 0.72
CA GLY A 50 15.40 3.63 -0.51
C GLY A 50 14.46 2.97 -1.54
N TRP A 51 13.17 2.89 -1.24
CA TRP A 51 12.13 2.52 -2.20
C TRP A 51 11.71 3.73 -3.03
N LEU A 52 11.53 3.53 -4.33
CA LEU A 52 10.79 4.40 -5.23
C LEU A 52 9.60 3.63 -5.81
N LEU A 53 8.39 4.06 -5.46
CA LEU A 53 7.15 3.48 -5.96
C LEU A 53 6.44 4.49 -6.85
N ALA A 54 5.94 4.00 -7.99
CA ALA A 54 5.03 4.75 -8.86
C ALA A 54 3.62 4.20 -8.72
N VAL A 55 2.63 5.06 -8.56
CA VAL A 55 1.22 4.71 -8.37
C VAL A 55 0.39 5.27 -9.51
N ASP A 56 -0.45 4.45 -10.14
CA ASP A 56 -1.46 4.80 -11.16
C ASP A 56 -0.96 5.69 -12.31
N GLY A 57 0.15 5.26 -12.93
CA GLY A 57 0.68 5.95 -14.10
C GLY A 57 1.59 7.14 -13.79
N ALA A 58 1.94 7.36 -12.52
CA ALA A 58 2.99 8.33 -12.18
C ALA A 58 4.31 7.94 -12.85
N VAL A 59 4.91 8.88 -13.59
CA VAL A 59 6.15 8.67 -14.31
C VAL A 59 7.30 9.34 -13.55
N PRO A 60 8.16 8.58 -12.86
CA PRO A 60 9.38 9.14 -12.25
C PRO A 60 10.48 9.36 -13.29
N GLU A 61 11.41 10.27 -13.00
CA GLU A 61 12.63 10.48 -13.78
C GLU A 61 13.57 9.25 -13.71
N GLU A 62 13.62 8.61 -12.54
CA GLU A 62 14.37 7.39 -12.29
C GLU A 62 13.46 6.17 -12.39
N ARG A 63 13.96 5.03 -12.85
CA ARG A 63 13.17 3.79 -12.90
C ARG A 63 12.63 3.43 -11.50
N PRO A 64 11.31 3.22 -11.34
CA PRO A 64 10.75 2.83 -10.04
C PRO A 64 11.10 1.38 -9.71
N ASP A 65 11.24 1.09 -8.42
CA ASP A 65 11.38 -0.28 -7.92
C ASP A 65 10.09 -1.09 -8.13
N ILE A 66 8.95 -0.41 -7.92
CA ILE A 66 7.62 -0.99 -7.99
C ILE A 66 6.68 -0.01 -8.69
N VAL A 67 5.92 -0.50 -9.65
CA VAL A 67 4.74 0.19 -10.19
C VAL A 67 3.50 -0.48 -9.61
N LEU A 68 2.62 0.33 -9.03
CA LEU A 68 1.33 -0.08 -8.48
C LEU A 68 0.21 0.52 -9.31
N THR A 69 -0.67 -0.34 -9.79
CA THR A 69 -1.93 0.05 -10.41
C THR A 69 -3.05 -0.36 -9.48
N SER A 70 -3.85 0.61 -9.07
CA SER A 70 -5.02 0.41 -8.22
C SER A 70 -6.07 -0.44 -8.94
N ALA A 71 -6.96 -1.05 -8.17
CA ALA A 71 -8.11 -1.74 -8.74
C ALA A 71 -8.95 -0.80 -9.61
N TYR A 72 -9.56 -1.35 -10.65
CA TYR A 72 -10.51 -0.62 -11.49
C TYR A 72 -11.61 -1.56 -11.98
N ALA A 73 -12.86 -1.18 -11.75
CA ALA A 73 -14.03 -2.03 -11.97
C ALA A 73 -13.82 -3.41 -11.32
N HIS A 74 -13.85 -4.49 -12.10
CA HIS A 74 -13.67 -5.87 -11.63
C HIS A 74 -12.22 -6.37 -11.64
N HIS A 75 -11.25 -5.50 -11.91
CA HIS A 75 -9.83 -5.89 -11.97
C HIS A 75 -9.17 -5.69 -10.60
N ALA A 76 -8.48 -6.73 -10.14
CA ALA A 76 -7.64 -6.65 -8.97
C ALA A 76 -6.47 -5.68 -9.19
N PRO A 77 -5.92 -5.06 -8.13
CA PRO A 77 -4.72 -4.26 -8.23
C PRO A 77 -3.57 -5.04 -8.87
N LEU A 78 -2.69 -4.31 -9.56
CA LEU A 78 -1.51 -4.87 -10.21
C LEU A 78 -0.26 -4.31 -9.56
N LEU A 79 0.69 -5.19 -9.35
CA LEU A 79 2.04 -4.88 -8.91
C LEU A 79 3.01 -5.30 -10.00
N GLN A 80 3.88 -4.39 -10.41
CA GLN A 80 4.92 -4.65 -11.39
C GLN A 80 6.29 -4.35 -10.78
N ILE A 81 7.21 -5.29 -10.97
CA ILE A 81 8.60 -5.21 -10.54
C ILE A 81 9.47 -5.59 -11.74
N GLY A 82 10.18 -4.61 -12.29
CA GLY A 82 10.88 -4.79 -13.55
C GLY A 82 9.93 -5.22 -14.67
N ALA A 83 10.15 -6.41 -15.26
CA ALA A 83 9.28 -7.00 -16.28
C ALA A 83 8.18 -7.93 -15.71
N THR A 84 8.24 -8.24 -14.41
CA THR A 84 7.29 -9.16 -13.79
C THR A 84 6.07 -8.39 -13.32
N GLN A 85 4.89 -8.84 -13.72
CA GLN A 85 3.61 -8.32 -13.26
C GLN A 85 2.88 -9.38 -12.43
N ARG A 86 2.20 -8.95 -11.37
CA ARG A 86 1.40 -9.81 -10.49
C ARG A 86 0.10 -9.10 -10.15
N THR A 87 -1.01 -9.83 -10.25
CA THR A 87 -2.28 -9.42 -9.66
C THR A 87 -2.22 -9.60 -8.15
N LEU A 88 -2.86 -8.69 -7.41
CA LEU A 88 -3.03 -8.76 -5.96
C LEU A 88 -4.51 -8.97 -5.63
N PRO A 89 -5.02 -10.21 -5.59
CA PRO A 89 -6.40 -10.49 -5.19
C PRO A 89 -6.72 -9.92 -3.81
N LEU A 90 -8.00 -9.69 -3.54
CA LEU A 90 -8.47 -9.24 -2.22
C LEU A 90 -7.94 -10.17 -1.11
N TRP A 91 -7.53 -9.58 0.02
CA TRP A 91 -6.92 -10.27 1.17
C TRP A 91 -5.56 -10.90 0.93
N SER A 92 -4.99 -10.77 -0.28
CA SER A 92 -3.61 -11.19 -0.53
C SER A 92 -2.61 -10.15 -0.02
N ALA A 93 -1.42 -10.64 0.34
CA ALA A 93 -0.28 -9.81 0.64
C ALA A 93 0.93 -10.25 -0.18
N PHE A 94 1.75 -9.29 -0.55
CA PHE A 94 3.02 -9.51 -1.23
C PHE A 94 4.13 -8.79 -0.48
N GLU A 95 5.21 -9.50 -0.18
CA GLU A 95 6.31 -8.97 0.62
C GLU A 95 7.57 -8.83 -0.21
N LEU A 96 8.20 -7.66 -0.10
CA LEU A 96 9.47 -7.35 -0.72
C LEU A 96 10.50 -6.92 0.31
N VAL A 97 11.76 -7.19 0.02
CA VAL A 97 12.91 -6.74 0.80
C VAL A 97 13.96 -6.13 -0.13
N LYS A 98 14.45 -4.93 0.19
CA LYS A 98 15.53 -4.23 -0.51
C LYS A 98 16.60 -3.82 0.50
N GLY A 99 17.74 -4.50 0.49
CA GLY A 99 18.73 -4.36 1.56
C GLY A 99 18.13 -4.72 2.93
N SER A 100 18.09 -3.76 3.87
CA SER A 100 17.43 -3.89 5.18
C SER A 100 16.00 -3.35 5.22
N ALA A 101 15.49 -2.78 4.12
CA ALA A 101 14.13 -2.23 4.07
C ALA A 101 13.14 -3.33 3.64
N ARG A 102 12.05 -3.48 4.40
CA ARG A 102 10.91 -4.35 4.05
C ARG A 102 9.74 -3.49 3.58
N LEU A 103 8.96 -4.05 2.66
CA LEU A 103 7.69 -3.50 2.24
C LEU A 103 6.71 -4.65 2.07
N ARG A 104 5.60 -4.60 2.80
CA ARG A 104 4.45 -5.49 2.61
C ARG A 104 3.33 -4.70 1.95
N ILE A 105 2.79 -5.25 0.88
CA ILE A 105 1.70 -4.68 0.11
C ILE A 105 0.52 -5.61 0.26
N THR A 106 -0.56 -5.14 0.89
CA THR A 106 -1.75 -5.96 1.16
C THR A 106 -2.94 -5.37 0.42
N ALA A 107 -3.66 -6.19 -0.35
CA ALA A 107 -4.94 -5.80 -0.92
C ALA A 107 -6.05 -6.02 0.13
N LEU A 108 -6.74 -4.95 0.50
CA LEU A 108 -7.81 -4.94 1.50
C LEU A 108 -9.12 -4.45 0.85
N PRO A 109 -10.30 -4.76 1.43
CA PRO A 109 -11.55 -4.18 0.96
C PRO A 109 -11.54 -2.66 1.14
N GLY A 110 -11.63 -1.95 0.02
CA GLY A 110 -11.89 -0.52 0.03
C GLY A 110 -13.39 -0.23 0.10
N PRO A 111 -13.77 1.05 0.01
CA PRO A 111 -15.15 1.47 -0.24
C PRO A 111 -15.72 0.80 -1.48
N ASP A 112 -17.03 0.54 -1.47
CA ASP A 112 -17.78 -0.09 -2.56
C ASP A 112 -17.21 -1.44 -3.04
N GLU A 113 -16.57 -2.19 -2.13
CA GLU A 113 -15.90 -3.47 -2.38
C GLU A 113 -14.76 -3.41 -3.41
N VAL A 114 -14.31 -2.21 -3.79
CA VAL A 114 -13.15 -2.04 -4.67
C VAL A 114 -11.87 -2.13 -3.83
N ALA A 115 -10.95 -3.01 -4.21
CA ALA A 115 -9.75 -3.26 -3.41
C ALA A 115 -8.88 -2.00 -3.23
N ALA A 116 -8.52 -1.70 -1.98
CA ALA A 116 -7.50 -0.73 -1.61
C ALA A 116 -6.16 -1.44 -1.35
N LEU A 117 -5.04 -0.73 -1.52
CA LEU A 117 -3.71 -1.25 -1.20
C LEU A 117 -3.20 -0.64 0.11
N LEU A 118 -2.80 -1.47 1.06
CA LEU A 118 -2.06 -1.05 2.25
C LEU A 118 -0.57 -1.32 2.04
N LEU A 119 0.23 -0.26 2.09
CA LEU A 119 1.68 -0.30 2.12
C LEU A 119 2.14 -0.24 3.58
N ASP A 120 2.77 -1.32 4.05
CA ASP A 120 3.37 -1.43 5.38
C ASP A 120 4.89 -1.56 5.25
N PHE A 121 5.61 -0.57 5.78
CA PHE A 121 7.07 -0.51 5.73
C PHE A 121 7.76 -1.24 6.92
N GLY A 122 7.01 -2.04 7.68
CA GLY A 122 7.51 -2.92 8.76
C GLY A 122 7.75 -2.20 10.09
N ASP A 123 8.20 -2.90 11.15
CA ASP A 123 8.74 -2.35 12.41
C ASP A 123 8.02 -1.12 13.02
N SER A 124 6.68 -1.17 13.09
CA SER A 124 5.81 -0.08 13.54
C SER A 124 6.05 1.25 12.79
N ASP A 125 6.50 1.16 11.55
CA ASP A 125 6.86 2.28 10.69
C ASP A 125 5.60 2.87 10.01
N TYR A 126 5.84 3.77 9.07
CA TYR A 126 4.80 4.48 8.32
C TYR A 126 3.93 3.50 7.52
N ARG A 127 2.63 3.76 7.44
CA ARG A 127 1.66 2.97 6.68
C ARG A 127 0.83 3.88 5.77
N ILE A 128 0.73 3.50 4.49
CA ILE A 128 0.00 4.27 3.48
C ILE A 128 -1.09 3.40 2.90
N VAL A 129 -2.35 3.84 2.94
CA VAL A 129 -3.44 3.21 2.20
C VAL A 129 -3.66 3.95 0.88
N ILE A 130 -3.82 3.21 -0.21
CA ILE A 130 -4.13 3.72 -1.55
C ILE A 130 -5.53 3.25 -1.90
N LEU A 131 -6.46 4.19 -2.02
CA LEU A 131 -7.86 3.91 -2.30
C LEU A 131 -8.10 3.93 -3.81
N ALA A 132 -8.68 2.86 -4.34
CA ALA A 132 -8.99 2.78 -5.76
C ALA A 132 -10.24 3.60 -6.13
N ALA A 133 -11.28 3.57 -5.29
CA ALA A 133 -12.50 4.33 -5.51
C ALA A 133 -12.39 5.77 -4.98
N PRO A 134 -13.08 6.74 -5.61
CA PRO A 134 -13.30 8.05 -5.03
C PRO A 134 -14.01 7.94 -3.69
N VAL A 135 -13.65 8.82 -2.76
CA VAL A 135 -14.27 8.87 -1.43
C VAL A 135 -14.79 10.28 -1.18
N GLU A 136 -16.05 10.38 -0.77
CA GLU A 136 -16.65 11.65 -0.39
C GLU A 136 -16.02 12.20 0.89
N ARG A 137 -15.95 13.53 0.98
CA ARG A 137 -15.28 14.21 2.11
C ARG A 137 -15.87 13.84 3.46
N GLN A 138 -17.19 13.62 3.53
CA GLN A 138 -17.91 13.23 4.73
C GLN A 138 -17.43 11.87 5.27
N ALA A 139 -16.98 10.97 4.39
CA ALA A 139 -16.50 9.64 4.77
C ALA A 139 -15.04 9.62 5.23
N TYR A 140 -14.29 10.73 5.13
CA TYR A 140 -12.86 10.78 5.50
C TYR A 140 -12.60 10.43 6.96
N ALA A 141 -13.51 10.84 7.86
CA ALA A 141 -13.40 10.53 9.29
C ALA A 141 -13.46 9.02 9.58
N LEU A 142 -14.13 8.24 8.72
CA LEU A 142 -14.29 6.80 8.87
C LEU A 142 -13.10 6.01 8.33
N LEU A 143 -12.25 6.62 7.49
CA LEU A 143 -11.10 5.93 6.89
C LEU A 143 -10.10 5.45 7.94
N ALA A 144 -9.87 6.23 9.00
CA ALA A 144 -8.99 5.82 10.10
C ALA A 144 -9.55 4.60 10.88
N GLN A 145 -10.87 4.44 10.92
CA GLN A 145 -11.52 3.29 11.54
C GLN A 145 -11.46 2.06 10.64
N ARG A 146 -11.65 2.24 9.32
CA ARG A 146 -11.60 1.15 8.33
C ARG A 146 -10.18 0.62 8.14
N PHE A 147 -9.18 1.48 8.18
CA PHE A 147 -7.77 1.13 8.00
C PHE A 147 -6.98 1.46 9.27
N PRO A 148 -7.16 0.67 10.35
CA PRO A 148 -6.54 0.96 11.63
C PRO A 148 -5.02 0.95 11.52
N GLY A 149 -4.41 2.03 12.03
CA GLY A 149 -2.96 2.21 11.99
C GLY A 149 -2.42 2.62 10.61
N ALA A 150 -3.23 3.04 9.65
CA ALA A 150 -2.71 3.80 8.50
C ALA A 150 -2.39 5.25 8.94
N ASP A 151 -1.30 5.82 8.42
CA ASP A 151 -0.88 7.22 8.69
C ASP A 151 -1.23 8.17 7.56
N LEU A 152 -1.50 7.63 6.38
CA LEU A 152 -1.78 8.41 5.18
C LEU A 152 -2.72 7.63 4.27
N ALA A 153 -3.73 8.29 3.75
CA ALA A 153 -4.54 7.82 2.64
C ALA A 153 -4.18 8.58 1.35
N LEU A 154 -4.02 7.85 0.25
CA LEU A 154 -4.00 8.40 -1.11
C LEU A 154 -5.37 8.17 -1.73
N LEU A 155 -6.15 9.24 -1.81
CA LEU A 155 -7.49 9.26 -2.36
C LEU A 155 -7.45 9.47 -3.87
N GLN A 156 -8.45 8.98 -4.58
CA GLN A 156 -8.65 9.33 -5.99
C GLN A 156 -9.66 10.49 -6.08
N GLN A 157 -9.28 11.58 -6.73
CA GLN A 157 -10.16 12.73 -6.98
C GLN A 157 -9.87 13.30 -8.35
N GLN A 158 -10.87 13.29 -9.25
CA GLN A 158 -10.76 13.83 -10.61
C GLN A 158 -9.52 13.31 -11.38
N GLY A 159 -9.23 12.01 -11.25
CA GLY A 159 -8.08 11.37 -11.90
C GLY A 159 -6.72 11.65 -11.24
N ARG A 160 -6.67 12.43 -10.16
CA ARG A 160 -5.45 12.76 -9.41
C ARG A 160 -5.42 12.07 -8.05
N ARG A 161 -4.22 11.93 -7.49
CA ARG A 161 -4.01 11.43 -6.12
C ARG A 161 -3.98 12.59 -5.14
N VAL A 162 -4.78 12.48 -4.09
CA VAL A 162 -4.85 13.46 -3.00
C VAL A 162 -4.40 12.78 -1.72
N MET A 163 -3.44 13.40 -1.02
CA MET A 163 -2.99 12.95 0.30
C MET A 163 -3.97 13.38 1.38
N LEU A 164 -4.28 12.46 2.30
CA LEU A 164 -5.04 12.71 3.52
C LEU A 164 -4.31 12.06 4.70
N PRO A 165 -3.63 12.83 5.57
CA PRO A 165 -3.01 12.30 6.78
C PRO A 165 -4.05 11.66 7.71
N LEU A 166 -3.72 10.49 8.24
CA LEU A 166 -4.53 9.72 9.18
C LEU A 166 -3.78 9.61 10.51
N GLY A 167 -4.50 9.53 11.64
CA GLY A 167 -3.90 9.10 12.91
C GLY A 167 -3.17 10.14 13.77
N SER A 168 -3.30 11.44 13.51
CA SER A 168 -2.92 12.46 14.50
C SER A 168 -3.71 13.74 14.24
N GLY A 169 -4.12 14.45 15.29
CA GLY A 169 -4.91 15.70 15.23
C GLY A 169 -4.24 16.88 14.50
N ARG A 170 -3.25 16.62 13.64
CA ARG A 170 -2.83 17.54 12.58
C ARG A 170 -4.03 17.77 11.66
N GLY A 171 -4.26 19.03 11.31
CA GLY A 171 -5.32 19.40 10.36
C GLY A 171 -5.22 18.57 9.08
N GLN A 172 -6.37 18.17 8.54
CA GLN A 172 -6.45 17.47 7.27
C GLN A 172 -5.80 18.36 6.20
N VAL A 173 -4.63 17.98 5.70
CA VAL A 173 -3.96 18.70 4.60
C VAL A 173 -4.40 18.05 3.31
N PHE A 174 -5.17 18.76 2.49
CA PHE A 174 -5.67 18.27 1.21
C PHE A 174 -4.64 18.56 0.11
N GLY A 175 -4.18 17.50 -0.56
CA GLY A 175 -3.18 17.53 -1.63
C GLY A 175 -3.50 18.35 -2.89
N ALA A 176 -4.64 19.06 -2.97
CA ALA A 176 -4.88 20.03 -4.05
C ALA A 176 -4.10 21.34 -3.85
N GLU A 177 -3.77 21.72 -2.61
CA GLU A 177 -2.99 22.93 -2.28
C GLU A 177 -1.48 22.69 -2.27
N GLN A 178 -1.04 21.43 -2.30
CA GLN A 178 0.37 21.08 -2.23
C GLN A 178 1.00 21.05 -3.62
N ALA A 179 1.54 22.20 -4.04
CA ALA A 179 2.56 22.29 -5.09
C ALA A 179 3.90 21.64 -4.69
N VAL A 180 3.99 21.10 -3.46
CA VAL A 180 5.20 20.53 -2.85
C VAL A 180 4.95 19.11 -2.34
N PRO A 181 5.97 18.23 -2.33
CA PRO A 181 5.84 16.88 -1.80
C PRO A 181 5.38 16.85 -0.33
N TYR A 182 4.44 15.97 0.00
CA TYR A 182 4.09 15.66 1.38
C TYR A 182 5.25 14.90 2.03
N ARG A 183 5.86 15.45 3.07
CA ARG A 183 6.99 14.84 3.79
C ARG A 183 6.52 14.20 5.08
N PHE A 184 7.08 13.04 5.39
CA PHE A 184 6.80 12.31 6.63
C PHE A 184 8.07 11.66 7.19
N SER A 185 8.03 11.30 8.46
CA SER A 185 9.07 10.55 9.15
C SER A 185 8.48 9.26 9.71
N LYS A 186 9.34 8.33 10.14
CA LYS A 186 8.91 7.15 10.89
C LYS A 186 7.99 7.55 12.04
N VAL A 187 6.83 6.89 12.13
CA VAL A 187 5.94 7.03 13.29
C VAL A 187 6.48 6.13 14.40
N ARG A 188 6.51 6.63 15.63
CA ARG A 188 6.71 5.78 16.81
C ARG A 188 5.31 5.40 17.31
N ARG A 189 4.97 4.12 17.20
CA ARG A 189 3.74 3.55 17.78
C ARG A 189 4.10 2.63 18.93
#